data_AF-A0A6J5FTB3-F1
#
_entry.id   AF-A0A6J5FTB3-F1
#
_cell.length_a   1.000
_cell.length_b   1.000
_cell.length_c   1.000
_cell.angle_alpha   90.00
_cell.angle_beta   90.00
_cell.angle_gamma   90.00
#
_symmetry.space_group_name_H-M   'P 1'
#
loop_
_entity.id
_entity.type
_entity.pdbx_description
1 polymer ?
#
loop_
_entity_poly.entity_id
_entity_poly.type
_entity_poly.pdbx_seq_one_letter_code
_entity_poly.pdbx_strand_id
1 'polypeptide(L)'
;MAGILIIAHAPLATALRECIAHIYGGCPARIGALDVLPDSDPVEVVAQATSEIERLREDNGALVLTDMFGATPSNIAARLATVPQVRVLAGVNLPMLVRAVCYRTTPLDLLVEKALAGASKGIQAIGPGTPAPECGCAPTPCAEAAADAAEQAAAGTASLTGATDSAKVASVLSTGVLKPAGAA
;
A
#
# COMPACT_ATOMS: atom_id res chain seq x y z
N MET A 1 -6.96 9.54 -4.50
CA MET A 1 -5.53 9.20 -4.65
C MET A 1 -5.41 7.82 -5.28
N ALA A 2 -4.40 7.53 -6.13
CA ALA A 2 -4.32 6.23 -6.81
C ALA A 2 -4.01 5.11 -5.81
N GLY A 3 -4.72 3.98 -5.96
CA GLY A 3 -4.43 2.74 -5.24
C GLY A 3 -3.22 2.02 -5.85
N ILE A 4 -2.46 1.29 -5.04
CA ILE A 4 -1.34 0.47 -5.51
C ILE A 4 -1.58 -0.98 -5.08
N LEU A 5 -1.57 -1.92 -6.03
CA LEU A 5 -1.63 -3.36 -5.74
C LEU A 5 -0.37 -4.03 -6.26
N ILE A 6 0.31 -4.76 -5.39
CA ILE A 6 1.47 -5.59 -5.76
C ILE A 6 0.99 -7.03 -5.93
N ILE A 7 1.24 -7.65 -7.07
CA ILE A 7 0.93 -9.07 -7.34
C ILE A 7 2.23 -9.75 -7.73
N ALA A 8 2.71 -10.69 -6.93
CA ALA A 8 3.99 -11.37 -7.17
C ALA A 8 3.94 -12.79 -6.64
N HIS A 9 4.94 -13.60 -6.96
CA HIS A 9 5.07 -14.91 -6.31
C HIS A 9 5.23 -14.74 -4.80
N ALA A 10 4.63 -15.66 -4.03
CA ALA A 10 4.78 -15.64 -2.59
C ALA A 10 6.25 -15.81 -2.15
N PRO A 11 6.73 -15.08 -1.12
CA PRO A 11 6.09 -14.00 -0.36
C PRO A 11 6.52 -12.59 -0.81
N LEU A 12 6.90 -12.42 -2.09
CA LEU A 12 7.55 -11.21 -2.59
C LEU A 12 6.62 -9.99 -2.55
N ALA A 13 5.32 -10.14 -2.81
CA ALA A 13 4.40 -8.99 -2.82
C ALA A 13 4.28 -8.41 -1.41
N THR A 14 4.11 -9.28 -0.41
CA THR A 14 4.05 -8.88 1.00
C THR A 14 5.37 -8.25 1.45
N ALA A 15 6.51 -8.86 1.12
CA ALA A 15 7.83 -8.33 1.48
C ALA A 15 8.06 -6.91 0.91
N LEU A 16 7.69 -6.67 -0.35
CA LEU A 16 7.81 -5.35 -0.97
C LEU A 16 6.93 -4.29 -0.28
N ARG A 17 5.71 -4.67 0.15
CA ARG A 17 4.82 -3.80 0.92
C ARG A 17 5.40 -3.47 2.29
N GLU A 18 6.00 -4.44 2.96
CA GLU A 18 6.68 -4.25 4.25
C GLU A 18 7.91 -3.34 4.13
N CYS A 19 8.69 -3.46 3.05
CA CYS A 19 9.78 -2.52 2.77
C CYS A 19 9.26 -1.08 2.63
N ILE A 20 8.15 -0.88 1.93
CA ILE A 20 7.51 0.45 1.86
C ILE A 20 7.06 0.92 3.24
N ALA A 21 6.43 0.06 4.03
CA ALA A 21 6.02 0.42 5.38
C ALA A 21 7.21 0.84 6.26
N HIS A 22 8.35 0.15 6.14
CA HIS A 22 9.59 0.52 6.82
C HIS A 22 10.07 1.91 6.36
N ILE A 23 10.18 2.14 5.05
CA ILE A 23 10.69 3.41 4.49
C ILE A 23 9.87 4.62 4.97
N TYR A 24 8.55 4.49 5.05
CA TYR A 24 7.65 5.60 5.43
C TYR A 24 7.26 5.60 6.93
N GLY A 25 7.81 4.72 7.76
CA GLY A 25 7.47 4.63 9.19
C GLY A 25 6.05 4.11 9.48
N GLY A 26 5.44 3.43 8.51
CA GLY A 26 4.07 2.91 8.53
C GLY A 26 3.61 2.59 7.11
N CYS A 27 2.63 1.71 6.95
CA CYS A 27 2.10 1.39 5.62
C CYS A 27 1.20 2.55 5.12
N PRO A 28 1.55 3.24 4.02
CA PRO A 28 0.66 4.23 3.44
C PRO A 28 -0.70 3.61 3.08
N ALA A 29 -1.77 4.39 3.22
CA ALA A 29 -3.12 3.92 2.91
C ALA A 29 -3.23 3.45 1.45
N ARG A 30 -4.14 2.51 1.17
CA ARG A 30 -4.44 2.01 -0.19
C ARG A 30 -3.24 1.41 -0.92
N ILE A 31 -2.40 0.69 -0.19
CA ILE A 31 -1.38 -0.21 -0.75
C ILE A 31 -1.74 -1.64 -0.36
N GLY A 32 -1.99 -2.49 -1.34
CA GLY A 32 -2.26 -3.91 -1.18
C GLY A 32 -1.12 -4.78 -1.70
N ALA A 33 -1.08 -6.02 -1.23
CA ALA A 33 -0.19 -7.06 -1.71
C ALA A 33 -0.98 -8.36 -1.87
N LEU A 34 -0.73 -9.07 -2.95
CA LEU A 34 -1.31 -10.38 -3.25
C LEU A 34 -0.17 -11.32 -3.64
N ASP A 35 0.12 -12.25 -2.75
CA ASP A 35 1.09 -13.31 -2.98
C ASP A 35 0.44 -14.48 -3.72
N VAL A 36 1.00 -14.84 -4.88
CA VAL A 36 0.55 -15.97 -5.69
C VAL A 36 1.32 -17.21 -5.28
N LEU A 37 0.61 -18.23 -4.78
CA LEU A 37 1.22 -19.51 -4.42
C LEU A 37 1.38 -20.40 -5.67
N PRO A 38 2.32 -21.37 -5.66
CA PRO A 38 2.56 -22.26 -6.79
C PRO A 38 1.33 -23.09 -7.23
N ASP A 39 0.46 -23.41 -6.28
CA ASP A 39 -0.72 -24.26 -6.42
C ASP A 39 -2.04 -23.47 -6.48
N SER A 40 -1.98 -22.13 -6.53
CA SER A 40 -3.17 -21.29 -6.63
C SER A 40 -3.91 -21.48 -7.95
N ASP A 41 -5.24 -21.54 -7.91
CA ASP A 41 -6.07 -21.46 -9.11
C ASP A 41 -6.05 -20.02 -9.65
N PRO A 42 -5.54 -19.77 -10.88
CA PRO A 42 -5.51 -18.43 -11.45
C PRO A 42 -6.87 -17.74 -11.53
N VAL A 43 -7.98 -18.49 -11.64
CA VAL A 43 -9.33 -17.90 -11.67
C VAL A 43 -9.68 -17.27 -10.33
N GLU A 44 -9.39 -17.97 -9.24
CA GLU A 44 -9.62 -17.48 -7.87
C GLU A 44 -8.73 -16.27 -7.58
N VAL A 45 -7.44 -16.33 -7.96
CA VAL A 45 -6.51 -15.21 -7.72
C VAL A 45 -6.91 -13.97 -8.53
N VAL A 46 -7.43 -14.13 -9.75
CA VAL A 46 -7.96 -12.99 -10.53
C VAL A 46 -9.17 -12.37 -9.84
N ALA A 47 -10.08 -13.19 -9.28
CA ALA A 47 -11.23 -12.69 -8.54
C ALA A 47 -10.78 -11.91 -7.28
N GLN A 48 -9.82 -12.45 -6.53
CA GLN A 48 -9.22 -11.78 -5.37
C GLN A 48 -8.54 -10.47 -5.77
N ALA A 49 -7.72 -10.47 -6.82
CA ALA A 49 -7.03 -9.27 -7.30
C ALA A 49 -8.00 -8.19 -7.79
N THR A 50 -9.12 -8.59 -8.41
CA THR A 50 -10.18 -7.67 -8.83
C THR A 50 -10.85 -7.01 -7.62
N SER A 51 -11.21 -7.81 -6.61
CA SER A 51 -11.79 -7.31 -5.37
C SER A 51 -10.83 -6.36 -4.63
N GLU A 52 -9.54 -6.68 -4.58
CA GLU A 52 -8.53 -5.81 -4.01
C GLU A 52 -8.39 -4.49 -4.77
N ILE A 53 -8.40 -4.52 -6.11
CA ILE A 53 -8.39 -3.27 -6.89
C ILE A 53 -9.62 -2.42 -6.62
N GLU A 54 -10.81 -3.01 -6.53
CA GLU A 54 -12.04 -2.28 -6.20
C GLU A 54 -11.97 -1.63 -4.81
N ARG A 55 -11.38 -2.32 -3.83
CA ARG A 55 -11.18 -1.79 -2.48
C ARG A 55 -10.15 -0.64 -2.44
N LEU A 56 -9.08 -0.77 -3.23
CA LEU A 56 -7.94 0.15 -3.20
C LEU A 56 -8.17 1.42 -4.04
N ARG A 57 -8.80 1.28 -5.21
CA ARG A 57 -8.97 2.38 -6.17
C ARG A 57 -10.00 3.41 -5.69
N GLU A 58 -9.76 4.64 -6.11
CA GLU A 58 -10.71 5.77 -6.02
C GLU A 58 -10.77 6.43 -7.41
N ASP A 59 -11.18 7.70 -7.49
CA ASP A 59 -11.32 8.47 -8.73
C ASP A 59 -10.02 8.63 -9.53
N ASN A 60 -8.84 8.48 -8.90
CA ASN A 60 -7.55 8.57 -9.58
C ASN A 60 -7.05 7.21 -10.12
N GLY A 61 -7.88 6.17 -10.05
CA GLY A 61 -7.56 4.85 -10.56
C GLY A 61 -6.63 4.03 -9.66
N ALA A 62 -5.98 3.03 -10.26
CA ALA A 62 -5.03 2.16 -9.59
C ALA A 62 -3.84 1.74 -10.48
N LEU A 63 -2.70 1.54 -9.82
CA LEU A 63 -1.49 0.99 -10.41
C LEU A 63 -1.25 -0.42 -9.86
N VAL A 64 -1.26 -1.42 -10.74
CA VAL A 64 -0.90 -2.80 -10.43
C VAL A 64 0.57 -3.00 -10.79
N LEU A 65 1.34 -3.60 -9.88
CA LEU A 65 2.76 -3.87 -10.04
C LEU A 65 3.01 -5.37 -9.90
N THR A 66 3.72 -5.97 -10.86
CA THR A 66 4.09 -7.40 -10.84
C THR A 66 5.61 -7.58 -10.90
N ASP A 67 6.08 -8.66 -10.30
CA ASP A 67 7.50 -9.05 -10.25
C ASP A 67 8.14 -9.28 -11.62
N MET A 68 7.59 -10.17 -12.45
CA MET A 68 8.23 -10.60 -13.68
C MET A 68 7.22 -10.79 -14.80
N PHE A 69 7.50 -10.18 -15.95
CA PHE A 69 6.69 -10.36 -17.16
C PHE A 69 6.69 -11.82 -17.63
N GLY A 70 5.53 -12.32 -18.05
CA GLY A 70 5.37 -13.69 -18.55
C GLY A 70 5.19 -14.76 -17.47
N ALA A 71 5.20 -14.39 -16.19
CA ALA A 71 4.88 -15.31 -15.10
C ALA A 71 3.38 -15.31 -14.74
N THR A 72 2.95 -16.29 -13.92
CA THR A 72 1.57 -16.40 -13.44
C THR A 72 1.05 -15.10 -12.80
N PRO A 73 1.79 -14.42 -11.88
CA PRO A 73 1.39 -13.12 -11.35
C PRO A 73 1.15 -12.07 -12.44
N SER A 74 2.04 -11.98 -13.43
CA SER A 74 1.91 -11.02 -14.53
C SER A 74 0.73 -11.34 -15.44
N ASN A 75 0.41 -12.61 -15.66
CA ASN A 75 -0.76 -13.02 -16.45
C ASN A 75 -2.07 -12.69 -15.73
N ILE A 76 -2.10 -12.84 -14.40
CA ILE A 76 -3.21 -12.43 -13.54
C ILE A 76 -3.37 -10.90 -13.61
N ALA A 77 -2.28 -10.16 -13.39
CA ALA A 77 -2.25 -8.71 -13.44
C ALA A 77 -2.69 -8.16 -14.79
N ALA A 78 -2.29 -8.80 -15.90
CA ALA A 78 -2.68 -8.39 -17.25
C ALA A 78 -4.20 -8.41 -17.47
N ARG A 79 -4.95 -9.30 -16.79
CA ARG A 79 -6.42 -9.30 -16.86
C ARG A 79 -7.02 -8.03 -16.26
N LEU A 80 -6.39 -7.49 -15.22
CA LEU A 80 -6.80 -6.24 -14.57
C LEU A 80 -6.54 -5.01 -15.45
N ALA A 81 -5.66 -5.09 -16.46
CA ALA A 81 -5.43 -3.98 -17.40
C ALA A 81 -6.68 -3.62 -18.23
N THR A 82 -7.65 -4.54 -18.34
CA THR A 82 -8.93 -4.28 -19.01
C THR A 82 -9.88 -3.41 -18.18
N VAL A 83 -9.61 -3.28 -16.88
CA VAL A 83 -10.44 -2.51 -15.96
C VAL A 83 -10.19 -1.01 -16.21
N PRO A 84 -11.25 -0.18 -16.32
CA PRO A 84 -11.08 1.26 -16.49
C PRO A 84 -10.23 1.88 -15.38
N GLN A 85 -9.36 2.82 -15.76
CA GLN A 85 -8.46 3.53 -14.84
C GLN A 85 -7.51 2.61 -14.06
N VAL A 86 -7.18 1.45 -14.63
CA VAL A 86 -6.10 0.59 -14.13
C VAL A 86 -4.92 0.65 -15.09
N ARG A 87 -3.70 0.68 -14.54
CA ARG A 87 -2.46 0.48 -15.28
C ARG A 87 -1.69 -0.65 -14.64
N VAL A 88 -0.97 -1.42 -15.44
CA VAL A 88 -0.21 -2.58 -14.99
C VAL A 88 1.23 -2.43 -15.43
N LEU A 89 2.18 -2.60 -14.52
CA LEU A 89 3.63 -2.60 -14.80
C LEU A 89 4.27 -3.87 -14.24
N ALA A 90 5.22 -4.43 -14.99
CA ALA A 90 6.03 -5.57 -14.58
C ALA A 90 7.46 -5.15 -14.23
N GLY A 91 8.19 -6.00 -13.51
CA GLY A 91 9.56 -5.70 -13.08
C GLY A 91 9.63 -4.83 -11.84
N VAL A 92 8.69 -5.01 -10.89
CA VAL A 92 8.65 -4.16 -9.70
C VAL A 92 9.94 -4.26 -8.87
N ASN A 93 10.45 -3.10 -8.47
CA ASN A 93 11.56 -2.96 -7.54
C ASN A 93 11.28 -1.83 -6.53
N LEU A 94 12.10 -1.70 -5.49
CA LEU A 94 11.87 -0.68 -4.45
C LEU A 94 11.90 0.77 -5.00
N PRO A 95 12.85 1.17 -5.88
CA PRO A 95 12.83 2.50 -6.48
C PRO A 95 11.53 2.83 -7.25
N MET A 96 10.98 1.86 -7.98
CA MET A 96 9.68 1.98 -8.65
C MET A 96 8.56 2.22 -7.63
N LEU A 97 8.51 1.42 -6.56
CA LEU A 97 7.48 1.54 -5.51
C LEU A 97 7.54 2.87 -4.79
N VAL A 98 8.73 3.33 -4.40
CA VAL A 98 8.92 4.63 -3.74
C VAL A 98 8.41 5.75 -4.65
N ARG A 99 8.75 5.73 -5.94
CA ARG A 99 8.21 6.72 -6.90
C ARG A 99 6.70 6.59 -7.06
N ALA A 100 6.16 5.37 -7.13
CA ALA A 100 4.72 5.17 -7.24
C ALA A 100 3.99 5.76 -6.02
N VAL A 101 4.51 5.56 -4.81
CA VAL A 101 3.94 6.14 -3.58
C VAL A 101 4.07 7.66 -3.57
N CYS A 102 5.19 8.25 -4.00
CA CYS A 102 5.37 9.70 -4.00
C CYS A 102 4.46 10.44 -5.01
N TYR A 103 4.14 9.82 -6.16
CA TYR A 103 3.42 10.48 -7.25
C TYR A 103 1.96 10.02 -7.39
N ARG A 104 1.43 9.25 -6.44
CA ARG A 104 0.08 8.65 -6.49
C ARG A 104 -1.09 9.64 -6.52
N THR A 105 -0.85 10.94 -6.27
CA THR A 105 -1.85 12.01 -6.41
C THR A 105 -1.86 12.65 -7.79
N THR A 106 -0.87 12.34 -8.64
CA THR A 106 -0.79 12.84 -10.02
C THR A 106 -1.67 12.01 -10.96
N PRO A 107 -1.98 12.51 -12.19
CA PRO A 107 -2.71 11.74 -13.18
C PRO A 107 -2.06 10.38 -13.46
N LEU A 108 -2.88 9.35 -13.69
CA LEU A 108 -2.43 7.96 -13.74
C LEU A 108 -1.32 7.71 -14.78
N ASP A 109 -1.35 8.38 -15.94
CA ASP A 109 -0.31 8.23 -16.97
C ASP A 109 1.03 8.86 -16.53
N LEU A 110 0.99 9.98 -15.80
CA LEU A 110 2.19 10.58 -15.22
C LEU A 110 2.75 9.70 -14.09
N LEU A 111 1.88 9.11 -13.27
CA LEU A 111 2.28 8.14 -12.24
C LEU A 111 3.04 6.96 -12.87
N VAL A 112 2.54 6.41 -13.98
CA VAL A 112 3.22 5.35 -14.74
C VAL A 112 4.60 5.79 -15.22
N GLU A 113 4.72 6.99 -15.81
CA GLU A 113 6.01 7.54 -16.25
C GLU A 113 7.01 7.65 -15.09
N LYS A 114 6.57 8.17 -13.93
CA LYS A 114 7.45 8.33 -12.76
C LYS A 114 7.83 7.00 -12.13
N ALA A 115 6.92 6.02 -12.10
CA ALA A 115 7.22 4.66 -11.65
C ALA A 115 8.27 4.00 -12.54
N LEU A 116 8.09 4.03 -13.87
CA LEU A 116 9.06 3.48 -14.83
C LEU A 116 10.42 4.19 -14.75
N ALA A 117 10.44 5.52 -14.63
CA ALA A 117 11.68 6.26 -14.44
C ALA A 117 12.39 5.87 -13.14
N GLY A 118 11.64 5.66 -12.05
CA GLY A 118 12.17 5.15 -10.78
C GLY A 118 12.78 3.77 -10.92
N ALA A 119 12.06 2.87 -11.59
CA ALA A 119 12.48 1.50 -11.82
C ALA A 119 13.85 1.43 -12.53
N SER A 120 13.97 2.12 -13.67
CA SER A 120 15.15 2.06 -14.53
C SER A 120 16.34 2.81 -13.92
N LYS A 121 16.12 4.01 -13.37
CA LYS A 121 17.20 4.82 -12.76
C LYS A 121 17.69 4.27 -11.42
N GLY A 122 16.88 3.44 -10.77
CA GLY A 122 17.23 2.76 -9.54
C GLY A 122 18.19 1.58 -9.70
N ILE A 123 18.41 1.10 -10.94
CA ILE A 123 19.34 0.01 -11.22
C ILE A 123 20.73 0.62 -11.44
N GLN A 124 21.62 0.45 -10.47
CA GLN A 124 22.98 0.99 -10.52
C GLN A 124 23.98 -0.05 -9.99
N ALA A 125 25.16 -0.10 -10.59
CA ALA A 125 26.27 -0.86 -10.03
C ALA A 125 26.87 -0.09 -8.85
N ILE A 126 26.97 -0.75 -7.69
CA ILE A 126 27.58 -0.18 -6.50
C ILE A 126 29.03 -0.65 -6.42
N GLY A 127 29.97 0.30 -6.44
CA GLY A 127 31.40 0.05 -6.34
C GLY A 127 32.13 1.23 -5.68
N PRO A 128 33.45 1.13 -5.45
CA PRO A 128 34.23 2.10 -4.69
C PRO A 128 34.24 3.54 -5.28
N GLY A 129 33.83 3.69 -6.55
CA GLY A 129 33.75 4.98 -7.25
C GLY A 129 32.34 5.36 -7.68
N THR A 130 31.29 4.71 -7.16
CA THR A 130 29.91 5.11 -7.46
C THR A 130 29.70 6.54 -6.94
N PRO A 131 29.44 7.53 -7.83
CA PRO A 131 29.21 8.89 -7.39
C PRO A 131 28.00 8.92 -6.47
N ALA A 132 28.03 9.79 -5.45
CA ALA A 132 26.87 10.04 -4.63
C ALA A 132 25.68 10.40 -5.54
N PRO A 133 24.45 9.93 -5.23
CA PRO A 133 23.30 10.22 -6.07
C PRO A 133 23.24 11.75 -6.24
N GLU A 134 23.29 12.19 -7.50
CA GLU A 134 23.13 13.61 -7.81
C GLU A 134 21.80 14.03 -7.18
N CYS A 135 21.86 14.94 -6.22
CA CYS A 135 20.67 15.49 -5.59
C CYS A 135 19.92 16.25 -6.70
N GLY A 136 19.01 15.56 -7.38
CA GLY A 136 18.12 16.11 -8.38
C GLY A 136 17.04 16.98 -7.75
N CYS A 137 17.42 17.85 -6.81
CA CYS A 137 16.58 18.85 -6.22
C CYS A 137 16.38 20.00 -7.23
N ALA A 138 15.56 19.75 -8.25
CA ALA A 138 14.63 20.78 -8.71
C ALA A 138 13.37 20.67 -7.83
N PRO A 139 12.79 21.80 -7.37
CA PRO A 139 11.82 21.80 -6.28
C PRO A 139 10.59 21.01 -6.74
N THR A 140 10.37 19.84 -6.15
CA THR A 140 9.19 19.02 -6.38
C THR A 140 8.62 18.72 -5.00
N PRO A 141 7.29 18.80 -4.79
CA PRO A 141 6.62 18.98 -3.50
C PRO A 141 6.66 17.76 -2.57
N CYS A 142 7.68 16.91 -2.65
CA CYS A 142 7.87 15.77 -1.75
C CYS A 142 8.31 16.18 -0.34
N ALA A 143 9.01 17.33 -0.18
CA ALA A 143 9.30 17.85 1.15
C ALA A 143 8.03 18.35 1.86
N GLU A 144 7.04 18.84 1.10
CA GLU A 144 5.76 19.32 1.63
C GLU A 144 4.76 18.17 1.79
N ALA A 145 4.67 17.22 0.84
CA ALA A 145 3.72 16.10 0.90
C ALA A 145 4.04 15.06 2.00
N ALA A 146 5.32 14.87 2.36
CA ALA A 146 5.70 14.01 3.48
C ALA A 146 5.36 14.65 4.84
N ALA A 147 5.39 15.98 4.92
CA ALA A 147 4.94 16.72 6.10
C ALA A 147 3.40 16.73 6.19
N ASP A 148 2.69 16.99 5.08
CA ASP A 148 1.22 17.02 5.04
C ASP A 148 0.55 15.67 5.33
N ALA A 149 1.13 14.56 4.87
CA ALA A 149 0.59 13.22 5.15
C ALA A 149 0.73 12.83 6.63
N ALA A 150 1.78 13.31 7.31
CA ALA A 150 1.96 13.13 8.76
C ALA A 150 1.03 14.06 9.56
N GLU A 151 0.82 15.30 9.10
CA GLU A 151 -0.09 16.28 9.70
C GLU A 151 -1.57 15.82 9.61
N GLN A 152 -1.98 15.25 8.48
CA GLN A 152 -3.36 14.78 8.24
C GLN A 152 -3.69 13.46 8.96
N ALA A 153 -2.68 12.63 9.26
CA ALA A 153 -2.83 11.47 10.14
C ALA A 153 -2.95 11.87 11.63
N ALA A 154 -2.34 12.99 12.04
CA ALA A 154 -2.46 13.53 13.38
C ALA A 154 -3.78 14.31 13.60
N ALA A 155 -4.27 15.03 12.60
CA ALA A 155 -5.49 15.84 12.68
C ALA A 155 -6.80 15.03 12.77
N GLY A 156 -6.77 13.71 12.50
CA GLY A 156 -7.93 12.82 12.60
C GLY A 156 -8.27 12.31 14.01
N THR A 157 -7.56 12.76 15.06
CA THR A 157 -7.80 12.31 16.45
C THR A 157 -8.40 13.37 17.38
N ALA A 158 -8.72 14.56 16.88
CA ALA A 158 -9.30 15.63 17.69
C ALA A 158 -10.74 15.95 17.28
N SER A 159 -11.71 15.23 17.85
CA SER A 159 -12.99 15.78 18.35
C SER A 159 -13.97 14.64 18.61
N LEU A 160 -14.07 14.20 19.86
CA LEU A 160 -15.30 13.72 20.51
C LEU A 160 -15.06 13.77 22.04
N THR A 161 -14.87 14.98 22.57
CA THR A 161 -15.04 15.27 23.99
C THR A 161 -16.17 16.29 24.13
N GLY A 162 -17.32 15.84 24.60
CA GLY A 162 -18.46 16.69 24.95
C GLY A 162 -19.43 15.90 25.83
N ALA A 163 -19.36 16.14 27.14
CA ALA A 163 -20.13 15.48 28.18
C ALA A 163 -21.52 16.11 28.39
N THR A 164 -22.33 15.42 29.22
CA THR A 164 -23.59 15.80 29.93
C THR A 164 -24.91 15.45 29.23
N ASP A 165 -25.98 14.94 29.85
CA ASP A 165 -26.28 14.37 31.20
C ASP A 165 -27.71 13.75 31.14
N SER A 166 -28.06 12.89 32.11
CA SER A 166 -29.41 12.59 32.64
C SER A 166 -29.86 11.12 32.65
N ALA A 167 -29.63 10.48 33.80
CA ALA A 167 -30.63 9.81 34.65
C ALA A 167 -31.82 9.03 34.03
N LYS A 168 -31.72 7.69 34.05
CA LYS A 168 -32.74 6.63 34.29
C LYS A 168 -32.13 5.30 33.80
N VAL A 169 -32.05 4.19 34.51
CA VAL A 169 -32.98 3.53 35.43
C VAL A 169 -32.16 2.66 36.40
N ALA A 170 -32.52 2.70 37.68
CA ALA A 170 -31.98 1.86 38.73
C ALA A 170 -32.58 0.45 38.73
N SER A 171 -31.88 -0.44 39.43
CA SER A 171 -32.25 -1.81 39.83
C SER A 171 -32.07 -2.84 38.72
N VAL A 172 -31.43 -3.97 38.96
CA VAL A 172 -31.77 -4.95 40.00
C VAL A 172 -30.54 -5.82 40.28
N LEU A 173 -30.20 -5.96 41.58
CA LEU A 173 -29.67 -7.12 42.31
C LEU A 173 -28.55 -7.96 41.66
N SER A 174 -27.57 -8.53 42.34
CA SER A 174 -27.11 -8.60 43.72
C SER A 174 -26.15 -9.79 43.69
N THR A 175 -25.07 -9.74 44.48
CA THR A 175 -24.36 -10.90 45.07
C THR A 175 -23.71 -11.94 44.15
N GLY A 176 -22.38 -12.02 44.23
CA GLY A 176 -21.63 -13.19 43.75
C GLY A 176 -20.12 -13.08 44.01
N VAL A 177 -19.71 -13.46 45.21
CA VAL A 177 -18.33 -13.48 45.73
C VAL A 177 -17.44 -14.54 45.03
N LEU A 178 -16.18 -14.16 44.81
CA LEU A 178 -14.92 -14.93 44.62
C LEU A 178 -14.94 -16.48 44.65
N LYS A 179 -14.21 -17.09 43.69
CA LYS A 179 -13.19 -18.14 43.94
C LYS A 179 -12.26 -18.38 42.73
N PRO A 180 -10.92 -18.49 42.88
CA PRO A 180 -10.06 -19.13 41.89
C PRO A 180 -9.71 -20.57 42.33
N ALA A 181 -9.72 -21.50 41.39
CA ALA A 181 -9.13 -22.83 41.48
C ALA A 181 -8.84 -23.28 40.04
N GLY A 182 -7.71 -23.87 39.68
CA GLY A 182 -6.52 -24.30 40.39
C GLY A 182 -5.62 -24.94 39.34
N ALA A 183 -4.31 -24.85 39.56
CA ALA A 183 -3.30 -25.55 38.79
C ALA A 183 -3.32 -27.05 39.10
N ALA A 184 -3.17 -27.87 38.07
CA ALA A 184 -2.54 -29.18 38.09
C ALA A 184 -1.91 -29.40 36.71
#